data_AF-A0AAU6KP76-F1
#
_entry.id   AF-A0AAU6KP76-F1
#
_cell.length_a   1.000
_cell.length_b   1.000
_cell.length_c   1.000
_cell.angle_alpha   90.00
_cell.angle_beta   90.00
_cell.angle_gamma   90.00
#
_symmetry.space_group_name_H-M   'P 1'
#
loop_
_entity.id
_entity.type
_entity.pdbx_description
1 polymer ?
#
loop_
_entity_poly.entity_id
_entity_poly.type
_entity_poly.pdbx_seq_one_letter_code
_entity_poly.pdbx_strand_id
1 'polypeptide(L)'
;MLRSLPRSPAALSPGGAEVLRLITVQRVPVCLTVHANGRRRYGYWQPLSSETGRGGCYVALPTDECDVLHAAGRIELGDPVVDPAKTTYPVRPVVRGAPSATGTPRQALTA
;
A
#
# COMPACT_ATOMS: atom_id res chain seq x y z
N MET A 1 36.65 -6.44 -6.04
CA MET A 1 35.42 -5.77 -5.56
C MET A 1 34.25 -6.23 -6.43
N LEU A 2 33.42 -7.16 -5.94
CA LEU A 2 32.24 -7.63 -6.68
C LEU A 2 31.15 -6.57 -6.57
N ARG A 3 30.87 -5.86 -7.66
CA ARG A 3 29.72 -4.95 -7.75
C ARG A 3 28.46 -5.81 -7.80
N SER A 4 27.62 -5.75 -6.77
CA SER A 4 26.28 -6.32 -6.81
C SER A 4 25.51 -5.68 -7.97
N LEU A 5 25.27 -6.45 -9.03
CA LEU A 5 24.41 -6.02 -10.12
C LEU A 5 23.00 -5.78 -9.56
N PRO A 6 22.35 -4.66 -9.89
CA PRO A 6 20.98 -4.43 -9.49
C PRO A 6 20.14 -5.59 -10.00
N ARG A 7 19.54 -6.34 -9.08
CA ARG A 7 18.63 -7.44 -9.40
C ARG A 7 17.55 -6.87 -10.31
N SER A 8 17.49 -7.35 -11.56
CA SER A 8 16.41 -6.95 -12.47
C SER A 8 15.09 -7.27 -11.77
N PRO A 9 14.18 -6.31 -11.60
CA PRO A 9 12.96 -6.55 -10.85
C PRO A 9 12.18 -7.63 -11.58
N ALA A 10 11.82 -8.70 -10.87
CA ALA A 10 11.08 -9.83 -11.45
C ALA A 10 9.85 -9.34 -12.22
N ALA A 11 9.54 -9.99 -13.34
CA ALA A 11 8.36 -9.66 -14.14
C ALA A 11 7.11 -9.73 -13.24
N LEU A 12 6.22 -8.73 -13.38
CA LEU A 12 4.99 -8.69 -12.59
C LEU A 12 3.99 -9.70 -13.11
N SER A 13 3.27 -10.34 -12.20
CA SER A 13 1.98 -10.96 -12.50
C SER A 13 1.00 -9.90 -13.04
N PRO A 14 0.03 -10.27 -13.90
CA PRO A 14 -1.05 -9.37 -14.31
C PRO A 14 -1.78 -8.73 -13.11
N GLY A 15 -1.98 -9.49 -12.02
CA GLY A 15 -2.60 -9.00 -10.79
C GLY A 15 -1.74 -7.93 -10.10
N GLY A 16 -0.46 -8.21 -9.89
CA GLY A 16 0.49 -7.25 -9.35
C GLY A 16 0.68 -6.00 -10.20
N ALA A 17 0.61 -6.12 -11.54
CA ALA A 17 0.64 -4.98 -12.44
C ALA A 17 -0.58 -4.06 -12.27
N GLU A 18 -1.77 -4.63 -12.12
CA GLU A 18 -2.99 -3.85 -11.91
C GLU A 18 -3.01 -3.17 -10.54
N VAL A 19 -2.58 -3.87 -9.48
CA VAL A 19 -2.42 -3.27 -8.14
C VAL A 19 -1.44 -2.10 -8.19
N LEU A 20 -0.29 -2.29 -8.83
CA LEU A 20 0.69 -1.22 -8.95
C LEU A 20 0.13 -0.04 -9.76
N ARG A 21 -0.64 -0.29 -10.83
CA ARG A 21 -1.29 0.76 -11.64
C ARG A 21 -2.34 1.55 -10.83
N LEU A 22 -3.15 0.88 -10.02
CA LEU A 22 -4.11 1.52 -9.11
C LEU A 22 -3.40 2.50 -8.15
N ILE A 23 -2.29 2.08 -7.56
CA ILE A 23 -1.53 2.86 -6.59
C ILE A 23 -0.76 4.01 -7.27
N THR A 24 -0.09 3.74 -8.39
CA THR A 24 0.81 4.69 -9.05
C THR A 24 0.09 5.68 -9.96
N VAL A 25 -0.79 5.18 -10.83
CA VAL A 25 -1.42 5.98 -11.89
C VAL A 25 -2.71 6.60 -11.39
N GLN A 26 -3.59 5.78 -10.80
CA GLN A 26 -4.88 6.26 -10.29
C GLN A 26 -4.78 6.93 -8.92
N ARG A 27 -3.61 6.82 -8.26
CA ARG A 27 -3.33 7.42 -6.95
C ARG A 27 -4.37 7.05 -5.89
N VAL A 28 -4.90 5.84 -5.99
CA VAL A 28 -5.89 5.35 -5.02
C VAL A 28 -5.18 5.12 -3.68
N PRO A 29 -5.68 5.69 -2.57
CA PRO A 29 -5.08 5.50 -1.26
C PRO A 29 -5.33 4.06 -0.79
N VAL A 30 -4.28 3.25 -0.82
CA VAL A 30 -4.30 1.86 -0.34
C VAL A 30 -3.73 1.81 1.08
N CYS A 31 -4.32 0.97 1.92
CA CYS A 31 -3.83 0.69 3.26
C CYS A 31 -3.65 -0.82 3.45
N LEU A 32 -2.60 -1.19 4.19
CA LEU A 32 -2.48 -2.50 4.82
C LEU A 32 -3.05 -2.41 6.24
N THR A 33 -4.01 -3.27 6.57
CA THR A 33 -4.46 -3.46 7.95
C THR A 33 -3.93 -4.80 8.48
N VAL A 34 -3.21 -4.74 9.60
CA VAL A 34 -2.76 -5.90 10.37
C VAL A 34 -3.60 -5.98 11.63
N HIS A 35 -4.44 -7.00 11.76
CA HIS A 35 -5.25 -7.21 12.94
C HIS A 35 -4.44 -7.84 14.08
N ALA A 36 -4.89 -7.68 15.33
CA ALA A 36 -4.25 -8.27 16.50
C ALA A 36 -4.11 -9.81 16.42
N ASN A 37 -4.97 -10.49 15.65
CA ASN A 37 -4.90 -11.92 15.39
C ASN A 37 -3.88 -12.31 14.29
N GLY A 38 -3.07 -11.36 13.81
CA GLY A 38 -2.08 -11.57 12.75
C GLY A 38 -2.65 -11.55 11.33
N ARG A 39 -3.97 -11.42 11.14
CA ARG A 39 -4.57 -11.33 9.81
C ARG A 39 -4.17 -10.03 9.14
N ARG A 40 -3.63 -10.12 7.93
CA ARG A 40 -3.23 -8.99 7.09
C ARG A 40 -4.22 -8.83 5.94
N ARG A 41 -4.60 -7.59 5.63
CA ARG A 41 -5.47 -7.27 4.49
C ARG A 41 -5.08 -5.95 3.85
N TYR A 42 -4.80 -5.99 2.57
CA TYR A 42 -4.66 -4.80 1.75
C TYR A 42 -6.02 -4.38 1.20
N GLY A 43 -6.28 -3.08 1.13
CA GLY A 43 -7.50 -2.57 0.53
C GLY A 43 -7.51 -1.05 0.41
N TYR A 44 -8.53 -0.55 -0.27
CA TYR A 44 -8.78 0.89 -0.44
C TYR A 44 -10.25 1.20 -0.27
N TRP A 45 -10.55 2.45 0.03
CA TRP A 45 -11.92 2.95 0.00
C TRP A 45 -12.33 3.29 -1.42
N GLN A 46 -13.37 2.64 -1.93
CA GLN A 46 -13.99 3.03 -3.18
C GLN A 46 -15.12 4.03 -2.88
N PRO A 47 -15.01 5.30 -3.32
CA PRO A 47 -16.07 6.28 -3.11
C PRO A 47 -17.33 5.88 -3.88
N LEU A 48 -18.49 6.33 -3.39
CA LEU A 48 -19.76 6.11 -4.08
C LEU A 48 -19.78 6.93 -5.38
N SER A 49 -19.95 6.25 -6.51
CA SER A 49 -20.14 6.86 -7.83
C SER A 49 -21.62 7.19 -8.02
N SER A 50 -21.92 8.46 -8.29
CA SER A 50 -23.28 8.93 -8.59
C SER A 50 -23.81 8.39 -9.93
N GLU A 51 -22.93 8.14 -10.90
CA GLU A 51 -23.30 7.63 -12.22
C GLU A 51 -23.70 6.16 -12.20
N THR A 52 -22.99 5.34 -11.42
CA THR A 52 -23.23 3.88 -11.38
C THR A 52 -24.01 3.43 -10.15
N GLY A 53 -24.18 4.31 -9.15
CA GLY A 53 -24.75 3.98 -7.85
C GLY A 53 -23.92 2.98 -7.04
N ARG A 54 -22.66 2.72 -7.42
CA ARG A 54 -21.78 1.72 -6.82
C ARG A 54 -20.60 2.38 -6.09
N GLY A 55 -20.10 1.70 -5.06
CA GLY A 55 -19.01 2.18 -4.20
C GLY A 55 -19.50 2.40 -2.78
N GLY A 56 -18.83 3.27 -2.03
CA GLY A 56 -19.08 3.46 -0.61
C GLY A 56 -18.65 2.24 0.23
N CYS A 57 -17.64 1.49 -0.24
CA CYS A 57 -17.19 0.27 0.43
C CYS A 57 -15.66 0.13 0.39
N TYR A 58 -15.14 -0.70 1.29
CA TYR A 58 -13.74 -1.11 1.23
C TYR A 58 -13.58 -2.25 0.22
N VAL A 59 -12.74 -2.01 -0.78
CA VAL A 59 -12.34 -3.01 -1.77
C VAL A 59 -11.05 -3.68 -1.29
N ALA A 60 -11.08 -5.01 -1.19
CA ALA A 60 -9.91 -5.79 -0.83
C ALA A 60 -9.01 -6.03 -2.04
N LEU A 61 -7.71 -5.91 -1.85
CA LEU A 61 -6.71 -6.26 -2.85
C LEU A 61 -6.15 -7.67 -2.58
N PRO A 62 -5.69 -8.39 -3.62
CA PRO A 62 -4.97 -9.65 -3.44
C PRO A 62 -3.74 -9.42 -2.56
N THR A 63 -3.71 -10.08 -1.40
CA THR A 63 -2.69 -9.83 -0.36
C THR A 63 -1.34 -10.41 -0.75
N ASP A 64 -1.33 -11.55 -1.42
CA ASP A 64 -0.17 -12.20 -2.00
C ASP A 64 0.53 -11.31 -3.04
N GLU A 65 -0.22 -10.70 -3.96
CA GLU A 65 0.34 -9.77 -4.94
C GLU A 65 0.94 -8.52 -4.27
N CYS A 66 0.26 -7.98 -3.26
CA CYS A 66 0.78 -6.83 -2.50
C CYS A 66 2.05 -7.20 -1.72
N ASP A 67 2.10 -8.38 -1.11
CA ASP A 67 3.29 -8.89 -0.40
C ASP A 67 4.47 -9.06 -1.37
N VAL A 68 4.24 -9.59 -2.58
CA VAL A 68 5.26 -9.71 -3.63
C VAL A 68 5.76 -8.33 -4.07
N LEU A 69 4.87 -7.36 -4.28
CA LEU A 69 5.25 -5.99 -4.63
C LEU A 69 6.07 -5.31 -3.53
N HIS A 70 5.71 -5.54 -2.26
CA HIS A 70 6.43 -5.01 -1.11
C HIS A 70 7.82 -5.64 -0.98
N ALA A 71 7.90 -6.99 -1.09
CA ALA A 71 9.17 -7.72 -1.08
C ALA A 71 10.09 -7.32 -2.26
N ALA A 72 9.51 -6.97 -3.41
CA ALA A 72 10.23 -6.46 -4.57
C ALA A 72 10.64 -4.98 -4.45
N GLY A 73 10.29 -4.29 -3.36
CA GLY A 73 10.59 -2.87 -3.15
C GLY A 73 9.87 -1.94 -4.12
N ARG A 74 8.72 -2.35 -4.67
CA ARG A 74 7.91 -1.54 -5.60
C ARG A 74 6.85 -0.72 -4.88
N ILE A 75 6.44 -1.16 -3.70
CA ILE A 75 5.60 -0.42 -2.77
C ILE A 75 6.26 -0.43 -1.39
N GLU A 76 5.99 0.60 -0.59
CA GLU A 76 6.47 0.75 0.77
C GLU A 76 5.30 1.04 1.71
N LEU A 77 5.48 0.69 2.98
CA LEU A 77 4.56 1.02 4.06
C LEU A 77 5.01 2.33 4.70
N GLY A 78 4.11 3.31 4.79
CA GLY A 78 4.34 4.53 5.54
C GLY A 78 4.05 4.37 7.03
N ASP A 79 3.99 5.50 7.73
CA ASP A 79 3.85 5.52 9.19
C ASP A 79 2.57 4.82 9.67
N PRO A 80 2.68 3.92 10.66
CA PRO A 80 1.53 3.19 11.16
C PRO A 80 0.60 4.06 11.99
N VAL A 81 -0.70 3.82 11.84
CA VAL A 81 -1.73 4.19 12.82
C VAL A 81 -2.04 2.94 13.64
N VAL A 82 -1.73 2.99 14.94
CA VAL A 82 -1.89 1.86 15.87
C VAL A 82 -3.18 2.02 16.66
N ASP A 83 -4.08 1.06 16.53
CA ASP A 83 -5.24 0.86 17.39
C ASP A 83 -5.07 -0.43 18.21
N PRO A 84 -5.69 -0.58 19.39
CA PRO A 84 -5.58 -1.81 20.18
C PRO A 84 -5.99 -3.10 19.44
N ALA A 85 -6.90 -2.99 18.47
CA ALA A 85 -7.40 -4.13 17.70
C ALA A 85 -6.66 -4.36 16.37
N LYS A 86 -5.93 -3.36 15.86
CA LYS A 86 -5.30 -3.40 14.54
C LYS A 86 -4.26 -2.29 14.37
N THR A 87 -3.29 -2.53 13.49
CA THR A 87 -2.38 -1.50 13.00
C THR A 87 -2.63 -1.29 11.51
N THR A 88 -2.79 -0.04 11.10
CA THR A 88 -3.01 0.33 9.70
C THR A 88 -1.80 1.06 9.15
N TYR A 89 -1.29 0.63 8.00
CA TYR A 89 -0.16 1.23 7.31
C TYR A 89 -0.64 1.82 5.97
N PRO A 90 -0.42 3.10 5.68
CA PRO A 90 -0.64 3.63 4.34
C PRO A 90 0.38 3.00 3.38
N VAL A 91 -0.07 2.61 2.20
CA VAL A 91 0.78 2.00 1.16
C VAL A 91 1.10 3.05 0.12
N ARG A 92 2.38 3.18 -0.23
CA ARG A 92 2.87 4.13 -1.23
C ARG A 92 3.67 3.42 -2.31
N PRO A 93 3.63 3.89 -3.56
CA PRO A 93 4.52 3.37 -4.59
C PRO A 93 5.93 3.91 -4.38
N VAL A 94 6.93 3.05 -4.57
CA VAL A 94 8.34 3.47 -4.54
C VAL A 94 8.68 4.08 -5.90
N VAL A 95 8.84 5.40 -5.96
CA VAL A 95 9.30 6.10 -7.16
C VAL A 95 10.83 6.17 -7.13
N ARG A 96 11.49 5.48 -8.06
CA ARG A 96 12.96 5.52 -8.19
C ARG A 96 13.41 6.96 -8.45
N GLY A 97 14.00 7.60 -7.44
CA GLY A 97 14.57 8.95 -7.53
C GLY A 97 14.07 9.96 -6.50
N ALA A 98 13.05 9.65 -5.69
CA ALA A 98 12.62 10.51 -4.59
C ALA A 98 13.07 9.92 -3.24
N PRO A 99 13.70 10.70 -2.34
CA PRO A 99 14.01 10.22 -0.99
C PRO A 99 12.70 9.91 -0.26
N SER A 100 12.63 8.74 0.40
CA SER A 100 11.52 8.36 1.27
C SER A 100 11.31 9.46 2.31
N ALA A 101 10.20 10.19 2.19
CA ALA A 101 9.81 11.18 3.18
C ALA A 101 9.43 10.43 4.46
N THR A 102 10.38 10.30 5.37
CA THR A 102 10.17 9.83 6.74
C THR A 102 9.25 10.86 7.40
N GLY A 103 7.97 10.54 7.51
CA GLY A 103 6.96 11.42 8.08
C GLY A 103 7.14 11.47 9.59
N THR A 104 7.38 12.66 10.12
CA THR A 104 7.33 12.89 11.57
C THR A 104 5.92 12.54 12.07
N PRO A 105 5.75 11.72 13.13
CA PRO A 105 4.43 11.39 13.65
C PRO A 105 3.74 12.69 14.13
N ARG A 106 2.64 13.04 13.46
CA ARG A 106 1.79 14.16 13.86
C ARG A 106 0.97 13.71 15.06
N GLN A 107 1.49 13.94 16.27
CA GLN A 107 0.76 13.71 17.51
C GLN A 107 -0.57 14.47 17.47
N ALA A 108 -1.65 13.75 17.76
CA ALA A 108 -2.99 14.29 17.88
C ALA A 108 -3.02 15.31 19.03
N LEU A 109 -3.34 16.57 18.73
CA LEU A 109 -3.79 17.53 19.73
C LEU A 109 -5.24 17.21 20.06
N THR A 110 -5.48 16.69 21.25
CA THR A 110 -6.78 16.72 21.91
C THR A 110 -6.90 18.06 22.64
N ALA A 111 -7.98 18.79 22.39
CA ALA A 111 -8.44 19.92 23.20
C ALA A 111 -9.91 19.66 23.55
#